data_AF-A0A7L4N2W9-F1
#
_entry.id   AF-A0A7L4N2W9-F1
#
_cell.length_a   1.000
_cell.length_b   1.000
_cell.length_c   1.000
_cell.angle_alpha   90.00
_cell.angle_beta   90.00
_cell.angle_gamma   90.00
#
_symmetry.space_group_name_H-M   'P 1'
#
loop_
_entity.id
_entity.type
_entity.pdbx_description
1 polymer ?
#
loop_
_entity_poly.entity_id
_entity_poly.type
_entity_poly.pdbx_seq_one_letter_code
_entity_poly.pdbx_strand_id
1 'polypeptide(L)'
;NMSAGRPFLACACFFSDNIFVARYGLHVRYRDEEQLRRDHGRALRERGCRSEEEFAALLREIEAEVQRRKELVQQSVERRAIISECYQRKHPQVYTLQDSFLAPGFLEIVRYCTSPGAQLHGLLRYIQSFSDKRIYRLPVFTEEFCQALVDELENFEQSDMPKGRPNTMNNYGVLLNELGMDETLLTPLREKYLQPITALLYPDWGGACLDSHRAFVVKYSLHEDLDLSSHYDNAEVTLNVSLGKNFTEGNLYFGDFSREPTPVPRYIEIEHLGAQGLLHLGGQIHGALPITSGERWNLIIWLRSSAIRNQLCPMCNKKPQLVEAEGFGDGFTETLQDPVPETVDLCSLW
;
A
#
# COMPACT_ATOMS: atom_id res chain seq x y z
N ASN A 1 22.15 -7.93 4.81
CA ASN A 1 21.83 -8.14 6.24
C ASN A 1 21.67 -6.81 6.99
N MET A 2 20.95 -5.84 6.41
CA MET A 2 20.74 -4.50 7.01
C MET A 2 19.40 -4.36 7.75
N SER A 3 18.53 -5.38 7.70
CA SER A 3 17.19 -5.37 8.32
C SER A 3 17.15 -5.82 9.78
N ALA A 4 18.25 -6.34 10.35
CA ALA A 4 18.27 -6.92 11.69
C ALA A 4 18.56 -5.90 12.83
N GLY A 5 18.57 -4.59 12.55
CA GLY A 5 19.15 -3.60 13.48
C GLY A 5 18.21 -2.56 14.09
N ARG A 6 17.03 -2.29 13.52
CA ARG A 6 16.21 -1.13 13.92
C ARG A 6 14.72 -1.48 13.89
N PRO A 7 13.95 -1.20 14.96
CA PRO A 7 12.50 -1.37 14.90
C PRO A 7 11.88 -0.33 13.97
N PHE A 8 10.94 -0.77 13.12
CA PHE A 8 10.08 0.17 12.40
C PHE A 8 8.91 0.60 13.29
N LEU A 9 8.45 1.83 13.05
CA LEU A 9 7.49 2.54 13.87
C LEU A 9 6.33 3.04 13.01
N ALA A 10 5.28 3.52 13.67
CA ALA A 10 4.16 4.22 13.05
C ALA A 10 4.07 5.68 13.54
N CYS A 11 3.22 6.47 12.89
CA CYS A 11 2.91 7.83 13.35
C CYS A 11 1.60 7.81 14.16
N ALA A 12 1.62 8.44 15.34
CA ALA A 12 0.46 8.53 16.25
C ALA A 12 -0.77 9.19 15.62
N CYS A 13 -0.61 9.94 14.52
CA CYS A 13 -1.74 10.47 13.77
C CYS A 13 -2.68 9.38 13.26
N PHE A 14 -2.21 8.13 13.10
CA PHE A 14 -3.06 7.00 12.75
C PHE A 14 -4.23 6.85 13.74
N PHE A 15 -4.06 7.19 15.02
CA PHE A 15 -5.11 7.05 16.02
C PHE A 15 -6.06 8.26 16.13
N SER A 16 -5.78 9.36 15.43
CA SER A 16 -6.51 10.62 15.64
C SER A 16 -6.89 11.36 14.36
N ASP A 17 -6.16 11.18 13.26
CA ASP A 17 -6.39 11.83 11.98
C ASP A 17 -7.09 10.89 10.97
N ASN A 18 -7.73 11.49 9.97
CA ASN A 18 -8.37 10.80 8.85
C ASN A 18 -9.37 9.71 9.28
N ILE A 19 -10.16 9.96 10.33
CA ILE A 19 -11.25 9.07 10.73
C ILE A 19 -12.44 9.37 9.82
N PHE A 20 -12.79 8.43 8.95
CA PHE A 20 -13.93 8.59 8.04
C PHE A 20 -15.24 8.29 8.77
N VAL A 21 -16.14 9.25 8.75
CA VAL A 21 -17.49 9.12 9.30
C VAL A 21 -18.46 8.95 8.13
N ALA A 22 -18.80 7.70 7.84
CA ALA A 22 -19.56 7.35 6.65
C ALA A 22 -20.94 8.02 6.61
N ARG A 23 -21.62 8.10 7.77
CA ARG A 23 -22.94 8.73 7.90
C ARG A 23 -22.98 10.16 7.38
N TYR A 24 -21.88 10.90 7.51
CA TYR A 24 -21.80 12.31 7.12
C TYR A 24 -20.84 12.54 5.95
N GLY A 25 -20.24 11.50 5.38
CA GLY A 25 -19.29 11.59 4.27
C GLY A 25 -18.14 12.54 4.57
N LEU A 26 -17.56 12.49 5.77
CA LEU A 26 -16.56 13.44 6.25
C LEU A 26 -15.42 12.73 6.98
N HIS A 27 -14.18 13.11 6.66
CA HIS A 27 -13.03 12.78 7.49
C HIS A 27 -12.87 13.79 8.62
N VAL A 28 -12.67 13.30 9.84
CA VAL A 28 -12.47 14.13 11.03
C VAL A 28 -11.14 13.82 11.71
N ARG A 29 -10.63 14.81 12.44
CA ARG A 29 -9.65 14.58 13.48
C ARG A 29 -10.37 14.45 14.82
N TYR A 30 -9.98 13.46 15.62
CA TYR A 30 -10.50 13.22 16.95
C TYR A 30 -9.39 13.07 17.99
N ARG A 31 -9.43 13.92 19.02
CA ARG A 31 -8.66 13.76 20.26
C ARG A 31 -9.58 13.64 21.47
N ASP A 32 -10.60 14.47 21.50
CA ASP A 32 -11.61 14.57 22.53
C ASP A 32 -12.88 15.20 21.95
N GLU A 33 -13.99 15.09 22.68
CA GLU A 33 -15.28 15.63 22.27
C GLU A 33 -15.24 17.14 22.04
N GLU A 34 -14.55 17.89 22.91
CA GLU A 34 -14.47 19.35 22.81
C GLU A 34 -13.81 19.79 21.50
N GLN A 35 -12.70 19.15 21.12
CA GLN A 35 -12.01 19.37 19.86
C GLN A 35 -12.88 19.03 18.66
N LEU A 36 -13.58 17.90 18.69
CA LEU A 36 -14.47 17.50 17.59
C LEU A 36 -15.58 18.55 17.38
N ARG A 37 -16.19 19.04 18.47
CA ARG A 37 -17.22 20.08 18.41
C ARG A 37 -16.68 21.40 17.87
N ARG A 38 -15.50 21.84 18.33
CA ARG A 38 -14.86 23.09 17.87
C ARG A 38 -14.48 23.02 16.39
N ASP A 39 -13.80 21.95 15.98
CA ASP A 39 -13.15 21.88 14.67
C ASP A 39 -14.11 21.41 13.57
N HIS A 40 -15.04 20.49 13.87
CA HIS A 40 -15.91 19.86 12.88
C HIS A 40 -17.41 20.10 13.11
N GLY A 41 -17.82 20.68 14.24
CA GLY A 41 -19.24 20.80 14.62
C GLY A 41 -20.10 21.55 13.60
N ARG A 42 -19.55 22.59 12.94
CA ARG A 42 -20.26 23.31 11.86
C ARG A 42 -20.49 22.40 10.64
N ALA A 43 -19.45 21.76 10.14
CA ALA A 43 -19.52 20.89 8.97
C ALA A 43 -20.45 19.69 9.20
N LEU A 44 -20.42 19.13 10.42
CA LEU A 44 -21.30 18.03 10.84
C LEU A 44 -22.77 18.47 10.86
N ARG A 45 -23.10 19.65 11.39
CA ARG A 45 -24.46 20.20 11.36
C ARG A 45 -24.97 20.45 9.94
N GLU A 46 -24.12 20.99 9.08
CA GLU A 46 -24.42 21.21 7.66
C GLU A 46 -24.68 19.87 6.93
N ARG A 47 -24.09 18.77 7.41
CA ARG A 47 -24.26 17.40 6.90
C ARG A 47 -25.33 16.59 7.62
N GLY A 48 -26.09 17.20 8.53
CA GLY A 48 -27.28 16.59 9.14
C GLY A 48 -27.14 16.17 10.60
N CYS A 49 -25.97 16.26 11.24
CA CYS A 49 -25.80 16.03 12.68
C CYS A 49 -26.32 17.24 13.47
N ARG A 50 -27.63 17.30 13.76
CA ARG A 50 -28.33 18.49 14.28
C ARG A 50 -28.80 18.35 15.72
N SER A 51 -28.89 17.14 16.26
CA SER A 51 -29.28 16.89 17.66
C SER A 51 -28.11 16.37 18.52
N GLU A 52 -28.23 16.51 19.85
CA GLU A 52 -27.24 15.96 20.78
C GLU A 52 -27.24 14.43 20.76
N GLU A 53 -28.38 13.78 20.49
CA GLU A 53 -28.45 12.32 20.32
C GLU A 53 -27.68 11.86 19.07
N GLU A 54 -27.82 12.58 17.96
CA GLU A 54 -27.07 12.31 16.73
C GLU A 54 -25.56 12.51 16.93
N PHE A 55 -25.18 13.54 17.68
CA PHE A 55 -23.79 13.79 18.02
C PHE A 55 -23.22 12.74 18.98
N ALA A 56 -23.99 12.29 19.97
CA ALA A 56 -23.57 11.22 20.87
C ALA A 56 -23.40 9.88 20.11
N ALA A 57 -24.26 9.60 19.12
CA ALA A 57 -24.12 8.43 18.25
C ALA A 57 -22.85 8.51 17.38
N LEU A 58 -22.56 9.69 16.82
CA LEU A 58 -21.33 9.97 16.10
C LEU A 58 -20.09 9.76 16.97
N LEU A 59 -20.12 10.25 18.20
CA LEU A 59 -18.99 10.12 19.13
C LEU A 59 -18.67 8.65 19.39
N ARG A 60 -19.69 7.83 19.64
CA ARG A 60 -19.52 6.37 19.82
C ARG A 60 -18.94 5.69 18.59
N GLU A 61 -19.34 6.10 17.39
CA GLU A 61 -18.79 5.58 16.11
C GLU A 61 -17.30 5.90 15.99
N ILE A 62 -16.91 7.16 16.26
CA ILE A 62 -15.52 7.60 16.21
C ILE A 62 -14.67 6.89 17.27
N GLU A 63 -15.15 6.81 18.52
CA GLU A 63 -14.43 6.15 19.61
C GLU A 63 -14.23 4.66 19.36
N ALA A 64 -15.25 3.98 18.80
CA ALA A 64 -15.13 2.59 18.39
C ALA A 64 -14.06 2.41 17.29
N GLU A 65 -14.00 3.31 16.30
CA GLU A 65 -12.95 3.27 15.26
C GLU A 65 -11.55 3.53 15.84
N VAL A 66 -11.40 4.49 16.76
CA VAL A 66 -10.12 4.74 17.44
C VAL A 66 -9.68 3.52 18.24
N GLN A 67 -10.62 2.91 18.98
CA GLN A 67 -10.33 1.70 19.76
C GLN A 67 -9.94 0.54 18.85
N ARG A 68 -10.67 0.32 17.75
CA ARG A 68 -10.32 -0.67 16.74
C ARG A 68 -8.90 -0.45 16.21
N ARG A 69 -8.52 0.80 15.87
CA ARG A 69 -7.17 1.13 15.39
C ARG A 69 -6.08 0.80 16.41
N LYS A 70 -6.33 1.03 17.70
CA LYS A 70 -5.39 0.67 18.79
C LYS A 70 -5.20 -0.84 18.94
N GLU A 71 -6.26 -1.62 18.71
CA GLU A 71 -6.23 -3.08 18.85
C GLU A 71 -5.60 -3.79 17.63
N LEU A 72 -5.50 -3.12 16.47
CA LEU A 72 -5.03 -3.73 15.22
C LEU A 72 -3.68 -4.44 15.35
N VAL A 73 -2.72 -3.82 16.06
CA VAL A 73 -1.37 -4.39 16.21
C VAL A 73 -1.43 -5.70 16.98
N GLN A 74 -2.09 -5.69 18.14
CA GLN A 74 -2.25 -6.87 19.00
C GLN A 74 -2.99 -7.99 18.26
N GLN A 75 -4.08 -7.66 17.57
CA GLN A 75 -4.86 -8.62 16.81
C GLN A 75 -4.05 -9.22 15.64
N SER A 76 -3.18 -8.44 14.97
CA SER A 76 -2.32 -8.96 13.89
C SER A 76 -1.30 -9.96 14.43
N VAL A 77 -0.69 -9.67 15.60
CA VAL A 77 0.24 -10.59 16.29
C VAL A 77 -0.46 -11.89 16.67
N GLU A 78 -1.66 -11.82 17.23
CA GLU A 78 -2.45 -13.01 17.60
C GLU A 78 -2.81 -13.85 16.37
N ARG A 79 -3.27 -13.20 15.28
CA ARG A 79 -3.54 -13.90 14.02
C ARG A 79 -2.30 -14.60 13.48
N ARG A 80 -1.16 -13.90 13.43
CA ARG A 80 0.12 -14.46 12.98
C ARG A 80 0.52 -15.70 13.76
N ALA A 81 0.41 -15.64 15.09
CA ALA A 81 0.74 -16.77 15.95
C ALA A 81 -0.13 -17.99 15.58
N ILE A 82 -1.45 -17.82 15.52
CA ILE A 82 -2.40 -18.88 15.17
C ILE A 82 -2.13 -19.42 13.75
N ILE A 83 -1.97 -18.54 12.75
CA ILE A 83 -1.70 -18.93 11.37
C ILE A 83 -0.41 -19.74 11.30
N SER A 84 0.67 -19.28 11.94
CA SER A 84 1.96 -19.95 11.89
C SER A 84 1.95 -21.35 12.50
N GLU A 85 1.09 -21.59 13.50
CA GLU A 85 0.98 -22.87 14.19
C GLU A 85 -0.01 -23.81 13.50
N CYS A 86 -1.13 -23.29 13.00
CA CYS A 86 -2.27 -24.11 12.58
C CYS A 86 -2.47 -24.23 11.07
N TYR A 87 -2.01 -23.26 10.27
CA TYR A 87 -2.30 -23.23 8.83
C TYR A 87 -1.44 -24.24 8.06
N GLN A 88 -2.09 -25.11 7.29
CA GLN A 88 -1.42 -26.05 6.39
C GLN A 88 -1.27 -25.44 5.00
N ARG A 89 -0.04 -25.03 4.68
CA ARG A 89 0.32 -24.44 3.38
C ARG A 89 0.17 -25.47 2.26
N LYS A 90 -0.54 -25.11 1.20
CA LYS A 90 -0.73 -25.94 0.00
C LYS A 90 0.47 -25.86 -0.93
N HIS A 91 1.09 -24.69 -1.04
CA HIS A 91 2.29 -24.42 -1.84
C HIS A 91 3.41 -23.80 -0.97
N PRO A 92 4.07 -24.56 -0.07
CA PRO A 92 5.12 -24.02 0.80
C PRO A 92 6.25 -23.30 0.07
N GLN A 93 6.54 -23.67 -1.18
CA GLN A 93 7.57 -23.08 -2.02
C GLN A 93 7.35 -21.60 -2.34
N VAL A 94 6.11 -21.10 -2.36
CA VAL A 94 5.84 -19.69 -2.73
C VAL A 94 6.23 -18.71 -1.62
N TYR A 95 6.52 -19.19 -0.42
CA TYR A 95 6.91 -18.36 0.73
C TYR A 95 8.38 -17.93 0.70
N THR A 96 9.20 -18.51 -0.18
CA THR A 96 10.62 -18.16 -0.32
C THR A 96 10.90 -17.77 -1.77
N LEU A 97 11.44 -16.58 -1.99
CA LEU A 97 11.71 -16.08 -3.33
C LEU A 97 12.70 -16.97 -4.07
N GLN A 98 12.36 -17.34 -5.29
CA GLN A 98 13.22 -18.07 -6.22
C GLN A 98 13.32 -17.30 -7.53
N ASP A 99 14.49 -17.34 -8.19
CA ASP A 99 14.66 -16.68 -9.50
C ASP A 99 13.70 -17.24 -10.55
N SER A 100 13.29 -18.51 -10.44
CA SER A 100 12.30 -19.15 -11.32
C SER A 100 10.89 -18.55 -11.21
N PHE A 101 10.61 -17.78 -10.15
CA PHE A 101 9.33 -17.08 -10.00
C PHE A 101 9.29 -15.78 -10.79
N LEU A 102 10.46 -15.26 -11.16
CA LEU A 102 10.61 -13.96 -11.80
C LEU A 102 10.57 -14.10 -13.32
N ALA A 103 9.84 -13.20 -13.98
CA ALA A 103 9.77 -13.20 -15.43
C ALA A 103 11.18 -12.98 -16.03
N PRO A 104 11.55 -13.67 -17.12
CA PRO A 104 12.85 -13.47 -17.77
C PRO A 104 13.15 -12.00 -18.13
N GLY A 105 12.13 -11.27 -18.61
CA GLY A 105 12.23 -9.84 -18.90
C GLY A 105 12.43 -8.97 -17.65
N PHE A 106 11.89 -9.38 -16.50
CA PHE A 106 12.15 -8.69 -15.23
C PHE A 106 13.61 -8.85 -14.81
N LEU A 107 14.17 -10.05 -14.95
CA LEU A 107 15.57 -10.31 -14.66
C LEU A 107 16.51 -9.54 -15.61
N GLU A 108 16.12 -9.35 -16.88
CA GLU A 108 16.84 -8.47 -17.82
C GLU A 108 16.86 -7.01 -17.37
N ILE A 109 15.69 -6.49 -16.94
CA ILE A 109 15.56 -5.15 -16.38
C ILE A 109 16.49 -4.97 -15.17
N VAL A 110 16.48 -5.93 -14.24
CA VAL A 110 17.32 -5.88 -13.03
C VAL A 110 18.81 -5.94 -13.38
N ARG A 111 19.21 -6.81 -14.33
CA ARG A 111 20.60 -6.84 -14.83
C ARG A 111 21.02 -5.51 -15.44
N TYR A 112 20.14 -4.86 -16.21
CA TYR A 112 20.43 -3.53 -16.74
C TYR A 112 20.59 -2.51 -15.61
N CYS A 113 19.65 -2.44 -14.67
CA CYS A 113 19.66 -1.45 -13.59
C CYS A 113 20.85 -1.60 -12.62
N THR A 114 21.38 -2.81 -12.50
CA THR A 114 22.56 -3.11 -11.66
C THR A 114 23.89 -2.97 -12.41
N SER A 115 23.86 -2.73 -13.72
CA SER A 115 25.08 -2.56 -14.53
C SER A 115 25.74 -1.19 -14.30
N PRO A 116 27.09 -1.11 -14.38
CA PRO A 116 27.78 0.18 -14.29
C PRO A 116 27.30 1.16 -15.36
N GLY A 117 26.91 2.36 -14.93
CA GLY A 117 26.45 3.42 -15.85
C GLY A 117 25.01 3.26 -16.34
N ALA A 118 24.19 2.42 -15.70
CA ALA A 118 22.76 2.36 -15.95
C ALA A 118 22.11 3.74 -15.76
N GLN A 119 21.21 4.11 -16.67
CA GLN A 119 20.52 5.39 -16.68
C GLN A 119 19.04 5.20 -17.01
N LEU A 120 18.21 6.15 -16.58
CA LEU A 120 16.77 6.14 -16.81
C LEU A 120 16.43 5.92 -18.30
N HIS A 121 17.05 6.65 -19.22
CA HIS A 121 16.75 6.53 -20.65
C HIS A 121 16.98 5.11 -21.21
N GLY A 122 17.98 4.38 -20.71
CA GLY A 122 18.19 2.99 -21.13
C GLY A 122 17.19 2.03 -20.50
N LEU A 123 16.80 2.25 -19.23
CA LEU A 123 15.76 1.47 -18.56
C LEU A 123 14.40 1.61 -19.29
N LEU A 124 14.06 2.81 -19.75
CA LEU A 124 12.82 3.08 -20.50
C LEU A 124 12.69 2.29 -21.82
N ARG A 125 13.75 1.61 -22.27
CA ARG A 125 13.70 0.70 -23.44
C ARG A 125 13.15 -0.68 -23.10
N TYR A 126 13.14 -1.05 -21.83
CA TYR A 126 12.68 -2.35 -21.34
C TYR A 126 11.26 -2.31 -20.75
N ILE A 127 10.73 -1.13 -20.47
CA ILE A 127 9.44 -0.95 -19.77
C ILE A 127 8.53 -0.01 -20.55
N GLN A 128 7.23 -0.14 -20.34
CA GLN A 128 6.25 0.76 -20.94
C GLN A 128 5.96 1.93 -20.00
N SER A 129 6.09 3.17 -20.49
CA SER A 129 5.77 4.39 -19.74
C SER A 129 4.39 4.90 -20.10
N PHE A 130 3.61 5.32 -19.11
CA PHE A 130 2.30 5.94 -19.29
C PHE A 130 2.34 7.39 -18.83
N SER A 131 2.11 8.30 -19.78
CA SER A 131 2.08 9.75 -19.55
C SER A 131 3.37 10.33 -18.93
N ASP A 132 3.33 11.62 -18.62
CA ASP A 132 4.33 12.34 -17.82
C ASP A 132 4.23 12.03 -16.31
N LYS A 133 3.21 11.27 -15.89
CA LYS A 133 2.93 10.97 -14.48
C LYS A 133 3.80 9.85 -13.86
N ARG A 134 4.85 9.40 -14.56
CA ARG A 134 5.80 8.38 -14.10
C ARG A 134 5.14 7.07 -13.65
N ILE A 135 4.19 6.58 -14.45
CA ILE A 135 3.60 5.26 -14.26
C ILE A 135 4.25 4.31 -15.26
N TYR A 136 4.72 3.15 -14.79
CA TYR A 136 5.45 2.21 -15.63
C TYR A 136 4.89 0.80 -15.52
N ARG A 137 4.71 0.13 -16.67
CA ARG A 137 4.40 -1.30 -16.72
C ARG A 137 5.65 -2.10 -17.05
N LEU A 138 5.82 -3.19 -16.31
CA LEU A 138 6.91 -4.14 -16.47
C LEU A 138 6.43 -5.57 -16.16
N PRO A 139 7.00 -6.60 -16.79
CA PRO A 139 6.80 -7.97 -16.33
C PRO A 139 7.40 -8.13 -14.93
N VAL A 140 6.80 -8.94 -14.06
CA VAL A 140 7.33 -9.18 -12.70
C VAL A 140 7.52 -10.65 -12.45
N PHE A 141 6.44 -11.43 -12.52
CA PHE A 141 6.45 -12.85 -12.22
C PHE A 141 6.15 -13.70 -13.45
N THR A 142 6.49 -14.98 -13.37
CA THR A 142 6.02 -16.00 -14.32
C THR A 142 4.55 -16.32 -14.07
N GLU A 143 3.84 -16.78 -15.11
CA GLU A 143 2.44 -17.21 -14.98
C GLU A 143 2.31 -18.39 -14.00
N GLU A 144 3.29 -19.29 -13.99
CA GLU A 144 3.31 -20.45 -13.09
C GLU A 144 3.40 -20.04 -11.63
N PHE A 145 4.23 -19.03 -11.30
CA PHE A 145 4.29 -18.50 -9.95
C PHE A 145 2.99 -17.78 -9.57
N CYS A 146 2.46 -16.95 -10.47
CA CYS A 146 1.19 -16.26 -10.28
C CYS A 146 0.06 -17.25 -9.93
N GLN A 147 -0.06 -18.35 -10.69
CA GLN A 147 -1.06 -19.39 -10.43
C GLN A 147 -0.82 -20.10 -9.09
N ALA A 148 0.42 -20.50 -8.80
CA ALA A 148 0.74 -21.17 -7.53
C ALA A 148 0.50 -20.27 -6.31
N LEU A 149 0.77 -18.97 -6.43
CA LEU A 149 0.49 -17.99 -5.38
C LEU A 149 -1.01 -17.81 -5.20
N VAL A 150 -1.79 -17.65 -6.28
CA VAL A 150 -3.26 -17.54 -6.18
C VAL A 150 -3.85 -18.80 -5.56
N ASP A 151 -3.42 -19.99 -5.98
CA ASP A 151 -3.92 -21.27 -5.44
C ASP A 151 -3.63 -21.42 -3.94
N GLU A 152 -2.50 -20.91 -3.45
CA GLU A 152 -2.15 -20.87 -2.02
C GLU A 152 -3.04 -19.89 -1.25
N LEU A 153 -3.30 -18.71 -1.81
CA LEU A 153 -4.11 -17.69 -1.18
C LEU A 153 -5.59 -18.08 -1.14
N GLU A 154 -6.10 -18.74 -2.19
CA GLU A 154 -7.44 -19.34 -2.17
C GLU A 154 -7.57 -20.42 -1.10
N ASN A 155 -6.54 -21.26 -0.92
CA ASN A 155 -6.51 -22.25 0.15
C ASN A 155 -6.55 -21.59 1.54
N PHE A 156 -5.83 -20.49 1.72
CA PHE A 156 -5.87 -19.71 2.96
C PHE A 156 -7.26 -19.09 3.20
N GLU A 157 -7.84 -18.47 2.17
CA GLU A 157 -9.18 -17.86 2.24
C GLU A 157 -10.26 -18.88 2.60
N GLN A 158 -10.16 -20.11 2.08
CA GLN A 158 -11.09 -21.21 2.36
C GLN A 158 -10.87 -21.90 3.72
N SER A 159 -9.76 -21.61 4.41
CA SER A 159 -9.45 -22.20 5.71
C SER A 159 -10.16 -21.48 6.87
N ASP A 160 -10.23 -22.12 8.04
CA ASP A 160 -10.76 -21.53 9.28
C ASP A 160 -9.77 -20.57 9.98
N MET A 161 -8.63 -20.25 9.33
CA MET A 161 -7.64 -19.34 9.90
C MET A 161 -8.21 -17.93 10.07
N PRO A 162 -7.81 -17.22 11.14
CA PRO A 162 -8.28 -15.86 11.35
C PRO A 162 -7.67 -14.93 10.30
N LYS A 163 -8.47 -13.99 9.78
CA LYS A 163 -8.09 -13.12 8.65
C LYS A 163 -8.16 -11.65 9.05
N GLY A 164 -7.09 -10.91 8.78
CA GLY A 164 -7.11 -9.46 8.84
C GLY A 164 -7.66 -8.85 7.56
N ARG A 165 -8.22 -7.64 7.65
CA ARG A 165 -8.62 -6.89 6.45
C ARG A 165 -7.38 -6.31 5.75
N PRO A 166 -7.28 -6.38 4.41
CA PRO A 166 -6.12 -5.91 3.67
C PRO A 166 -5.93 -4.38 3.79
N ASN A 167 -7.01 -3.61 3.70
CA ASN A 167 -7.02 -2.17 3.95
C ASN A 167 -8.44 -1.70 4.35
N THR A 168 -8.64 -0.39 4.52
CA THR A 168 -9.93 0.18 4.95
C THR A 168 -11.01 0.22 3.87
N MET A 169 -10.63 0.02 2.60
CA MET A 169 -11.49 0.15 1.42
C MET A 169 -11.79 -1.20 0.74
N ASN A 170 -11.03 -2.25 1.05
CA ASN A 170 -11.24 -3.60 0.56
C ASN A 170 -11.74 -4.52 1.67
N ASN A 171 -12.80 -5.25 1.38
CA ASN A 171 -13.37 -6.25 2.27
C ASN A 171 -12.69 -7.61 2.11
N TYR A 172 -12.16 -7.90 0.91
CA TYR A 172 -11.62 -9.21 0.55
C TYR A 172 -10.17 -9.12 0.12
N GLY A 173 -9.36 -10.06 0.63
CA GLY A 173 -7.93 -10.09 0.36
C GLY A 173 -7.11 -10.61 1.53
N VAL A 174 -5.80 -10.75 1.30
CA VAL A 174 -4.89 -11.43 2.22
C VAL A 174 -3.71 -10.53 2.58
N LEU A 175 -3.42 -10.43 3.87
CA LEU A 175 -2.23 -9.75 4.40
C LEU A 175 -1.03 -10.69 4.38
N LEU A 176 -0.04 -10.40 3.54
CA LEU A 176 1.08 -11.34 3.32
C LEU A 176 2.07 -11.39 4.49
N ASN A 177 2.14 -10.31 5.29
CA ASN A 177 2.90 -10.31 6.55
C ASN A 177 2.28 -11.30 7.56
N GLU A 178 0.95 -11.47 7.55
CA GLU A 178 0.26 -12.38 8.46
C GLU A 178 0.51 -13.85 8.10
N LEU A 179 0.76 -14.13 6.81
CA LEU A 179 1.19 -15.43 6.31
C LEU A 179 2.70 -15.70 6.54
N GLY A 180 3.47 -14.69 6.94
CA GLY A 180 4.92 -14.81 7.11
C GLY A 180 5.70 -14.79 5.80
N MET A 181 5.23 -14.08 4.78
CA MET A 181 5.91 -13.95 3.48
C MET A 181 6.91 -12.77 3.43
N ASP A 182 6.93 -11.90 4.44
CA ASP A 182 7.76 -10.69 4.44
C ASP A 182 9.26 -11.00 4.37
N GLU A 183 9.77 -11.91 5.20
CA GLU A 183 11.22 -12.10 5.36
C GLU A 183 11.88 -12.80 4.17
N THR A 184 11.25 -13.85 3.64
CA THR A 184 11.87 -14.76 2.66
C THR A 184 11.37 -14.57 1.24
N LEU A 185 10.20 -13.97 1.03
CA LEU A 185 9.69 -13.65 -0.30
C LEU A 185 9.82 -12.15 -0.62
N LEU A 186 9.23 -11.29 0.19
CA LEU A 186 9.04 -9.88 -0.16
C LEU A 186 10.26 -9.01 0.12
N THR A 187 10.98 -9.26 1.23
CA THR A 187 12.22 -8.53 1.54
C THR A 187 13.28 -8.73 0.46
N PRO A 188 13.59 -9.97 0.01
CA PRO A 188 14.53 -10.16 -1.10
C PRO A 188 14.03 -9.56 -2.41
N LEU A 189 12.72 -9.61 -2.70
CA LEU A 189 12.13 -8.99 -3.89
C LEU A 189 12.37 -7.47 -3.89
N ARG A 190 12.08 -6.81 -2.76
CA ARG A 190 12.31 -5.38 -2.55
C ARG A 190 13.79 -5.02 -2.71
N GLU A 191 14.66 -5.66 -1.94
CA GLU A 191 16.07 -5.26 -1.83
C GLU A 191 16.90 -5.59 -3.08
N LYS A 192 16.69 -6.76 -3.67
CA LYS A 192 17.55 -7.25 -4.77
C LYS A 192 17.03 -6.87 -6.15
N TYR A 193 15.72 -6.76 -6.33
CA TYR A 193 15.12 -6.62 -7.66
C TYR A 193 14.40 -5.29 -7.85
N LEU A 194 13.55 -4.86 -6.91
CA LEU A 194 12.81 -3.61 -7.06
C LEU A 194 13.68 -2.38 -6.82
N GLN A 195 14.52 -2.38 -5.78
CA GLN A 195 15.32 -1.22 -5.40
C GLN A 195 16.23 -0.68 -6.53
N PRO A 196 16.96 -1.51 -7.31
CA PRO A 196 17.72 -1.01 -8.47
C PRO A 196 16.85 -0.32 -9.53
N ILE A 197 15.64 -0.80 -9.73
CA ILE A 197 14.69 -0.24 -10.70
C ILE A 197 14.13 1.09 -10.16
N THR A 198 13.62 1.11 -8.94
CA THR A 198 13.01 2.29 -8.33
C THR A 198 14.03 3.41 -8.12
N ALA A 199 15.30 3.09 -7.86
CA ALA A 199 16.37 4.08 -7.78
C ALA A 199 16.52 4.91 -9.07
N LEU A 200 16.31 4.29 -10.24
CA LEU A 200 16.38 4.99 -11.53
C LEU A 200 15.05 5.69 -11.89
N LEU A 201 13.91 5.08 -11.57
CA LEU A 201 12.58 5.62 -11.93
C LEU A 201 12.15 6.80 -11.04
N TYR A 202 12.49 6.75 -9.75
CA TYR A 202 11.99 7.65 -8.71
C TYR A 202 13.10 8.22 -7.81
N PRO A 203 14.20 8.78 -8.38
CA PRO A 203 15.31 9.29 -7.58
C PRO A 203 14.86 10.37 -6.58
N ASP A 204 13.95 11.25 -7.01
CA ASP A 204 13.51 12.38 -6.16
C ASP A 204 12.41 11.99 -5.14
N TRP A 205 11.97 10.73 -5.12
CA TRP A 205 10.97 10.18 -4.18
C TRP A 205 11.56 9.06 -3.32
N GLY A 206 12.89 9.02 -3.18
CA GLY A 206 13.56 8.04 -2.31
C GLY A 206 13.54 6.63 -2.88
N GLY A 207 13.42 6.47 -4.20
CA GLY A 207 13.40 5.16 -4.87
C GLY A 207 14.62 4.30 -4.59
N ALA A 208 15.76 4.91 -4.21
CA ALA A 208 16.98 4.20 -3.82
C ALA A 208 17.03 3.76 -2.35
N CYS A 209 16.10 4.23 -1.50
CA CYS A 209 16.09 4.03 -0.06
C CYS A 209 14.73 3.55 0.47
N LEU A 210 14.05 2.71 -0.32
CA LEU A 210 12.78 2.07 0.07
C LEU A 210 13.07 0.90 1.02
N ASP A 211 13.18 1.20 2.32
CA ASP A 211 13.62 0.28 3.39
C ASP A 211 12.47 -0.46 4.10
N SER A 212 11.22 -0.06 3.87
CA SER A 212 10.01 -0.66 4.45
C SER A 212 9.02 -1.08 3.38
N HIS A 213 8.20 -2.09 3.67
CA HIS A 213 7.09 -2.47 2.81
C HIS A 213 5.87 -2.96 3.57
N ARG A 214 4.71 -2.85 2.91
CA ARG A 214 3.48 -3.56 3.29
C ARG A 214 2.94 -4.23 2.04
N ALA A 215 2.79 -5.54 2.06
CA ALA A 215 2.25 -6.29 0.94
C ALA A 215 0.93 -6.97 1.31
N PHE A 216 -0.01 -6.90 0.39
CA PHE A 216 -1.32 -7.52 0.53
C PHE A 216 -1.87 -7.85 -0.85
N VAL A 217 -2.77 -8.81 -0.89
CA VAL A 217 -3.50 -9.18 -2.11
C VAL A 217 -4.94 -8.73 -1.96
N VAL A 218 -5.50 -8.12 -3.00
CA VAL A 218 -6.92 -7.78 -3.07
C VAL A 218 -7.61 -8.65 -4.11
N LYS A 219 -8.86 -9.02 -3.81
CA LYS A 219 -9.70 -9.84 -4.68
C LYS A 219 -10.92 -9.04 -5.14
N TYR A 220 -11.19 -9.06 -6.44
CA TYR A 220 -12.44 -8.57 -7.02
C TYR A 220 -13.22 -9.73 -7.65
N SER A 221 -14.52 -9.81 -7.36
CA SER A 221 -15.44 -10.79 -7.94
C SER A 221 -16.88 -10.27 -7.94
N LEU A 222 -17.75 -10.86 -8.76
CA LEU A 222 -19.14 -10.38 -8.98
C LEU A 222 -20.04 -10.33 -7.73
N HIS A 223 -19.65 -11.00 -6.64
CA HIS A 223 -20.42 -11.07 -5.39
C HIS A 223 -19.63 -10.53 -4.19
N GLU A 224 -18.49 -9.89 -4.43
CA GLU A 224 -17.59 -9.32 -3.42
C GLU A 224 -17.33 -7.84 -3.78
N ASP A 225 -16.09 -7.35 -3.63
CA ASP A 225 -15.72 -6.02 -4.09
C ASP A 225 -15.66 -6.02 -5.65
N LEU A 226 -16.32 -5.05 -6.28
CA LEU A 226 -16.30 -4.89 -7.76
C LEU A 226 -15.25 -3.89 -8.23
N ASP A 227 -15.01 -2.86 -7.43
CA ASP A 227 -14.20 -1.69 -7.75
C ASP A 227 -13.41 -1.20 -6.54
N LEU A 228 -12.63 -0.14 -6.74
CA LEU A 228 -12.03 0.60 -5.64
C LEU A 228 -12.11 2.09 -5.92
N SER A 229 -12.81 2.81 -5.03
CA SER A 229 -12.94 4.26 -5.09
C SER A 229 -11.60 4.98 -5.07
N SER A 230 -11.57 6.23 -5.53
CA SER A 230 -10.33 7.00 -5.67
C SER A 230 -9.63 7.18 -4.32
N HIS A 231 -8.34 6.89 -4.29
CA HIS A 231 -7.50 6.98 -3.09
C HIS A 231 -6.04 7.27 -3.47
N TYR A 232 -5.22 7.47 -2.46
CA TYR A 232 -3.76 7.43 -2.56
C TYR A 232 -3.25 6.34 -1.63
N ASP A 233 -2.06 5.84 -1.90
CA ASP A 233 -1.40 4.85 -1.06
C ASP A 233 -0.58 5.52 0.03
N ASN A 234 -0.53 4.88 1.20
CA ASN A 234 0.42 5.22 2.24
C ASN A 234 1.80 4.64 1.87
N ALA A 235 2.37 5.09 0.76
CA ALA A 235 3.64 4.63 0.17
C ALA A 235 4.36 5.77 -0.57
N GLU A 236 5.67 5.64 -0.75
CA GLU A 236 6.41 6.51 -1.67
C GLU A 236 6.28 5.98 -3.10
N VAL A 237 6.41 4.66 -3.27
CA VAL A 237 6.20 3.93 -4.52
C VAL A 237 5.30 2.73 -4.26
N THR A 238 4.36 2.47 -5.16
CA THR A 238 3.52 1.26 -5.14
C THR A 238 3.85 0.39 -6.33
N LEU A 239 3.94 -0.92 -6.10
CA LEU A 239 3.88 -1.94 -7.14
C LEU A 239 2.52 -2.64 -7.05
N ASN A 240 1.75 -2.64 -8.13
CA ASN A 240 0.49 -3.38 -8.26
C ASN A 240 0.65 -4.42 -9.38
N VAL A 241 0.63 -5.71 -9.05
CA VAL A 241 0.80 -6.81 -10.00
C VAL A 241 -0.49 -7.58 -10.16
N SER A 242 -0.96 -7.73 -11.40
CA SER A 242 -2.08 -8.63 -11.71
C SER A 242 -1.58 -10.07 -11.58
N LEU A 243 -2.00 -10.81 -10.56
CA LEU A 243 -1.65 -12.22 -10.38
C LEU A 243 -2.45 -13.13 -11.32
N GLY A 244 -3.36 -12.58 -12.13
CA GLY A 244 -4.15 -13.32 -13.11
C GLY A 244 -5.57 -13.63 -12.62
N LYS A 245 -6.04 -14.84 -12.97
CA LYS A 245 -7.45 -15.21 -13.24
C LYS A 245 -8.01 -14.47 -14.47
N ASN A 246 -9.02 -15.06 -15.09
CA ASN A 246 -9.67 -14.46 -16.27
C ASN A 246 -10.73 -13.47 -15.78
N PHE A 247 -10.65 -12.21 -16.23
CA PHE A 247 -11.65 -11.18 -15.99
C PHE A 247 -11.79 -10.26 -17.21
N THR A 248 -12.87 -9.49 -17.24
CA THR A 248 -13.09 -8.43 -18.23
C THR A 248 -13.32 -7.09 -17.56
N GLU A 249 -12.90 -6.01 -18.22
CA GLU A 249 -12.86 -4.65 -17.66
C GLU A 249 -11.91 -4.56 -16.45
N GLY A 250 -12.17 -3.66 -15.49
CA GLY A 250 -11.32 -3.54 -14.31
C GLY A 250 -10.04 -2.73 -14.51
N ASN A 251 -9.98 -1.85 -15.50
CA ASN A 251 -8.80 -0.98 -15.69
C ASN A 251 -8.50 -0.19 -14.41
N LEU A 252 -7.22 0.14 -14.21
CA LEU A 252 -6.83 1.11 -13.21
C LEU A 252 -6.90 2.50 -13.82
N TYR A 253 -7.39 3.48 -13.05
CA TYR A 253 -7.35 4.88 -13.45
C TYR A 253 -6.40 5.66 -12.55
N PHE A 254 -5.67 6.61 -13.14
CA PHE A 254 -4.68 7.44 -12.45
C PHE A 254 -4.90 8.92 -12.75
N GLY A 255 -5.08 9.71 -11.69
CA GLY A 255 -5.22 11.17 -11.73
C GLY A 255 -3.95 11.91 -11.33
N ASP A 256 -4.13 13.19 -10.99
CA ASP A 256 -3.07 14.05 -10.43
C ASP A 256 -2.87 13.81 -8.92
N PHE A 257 -1.83 14.42 -8.35
CA PHE A 257 -1.55 14.49 -6.91
C PHE A 257 -2.54 15.41 -6.15
N SER A 258 -3.83 15.31 -6.45
CA SER A 258 -4.87 16.08 -5.76
C SER A 258 -5.20 15.42 -4.42
N ARG A 259 -5.34 16.21 -3.35
CA ARG A 259 -5.80 15.71 -2.04
C ARG A 259 -7.31 15.68 -1.88
N GLU A 260 -8.05 16.18 -2.87
CA GLU A 260 -9.50 16.18 -2.84
C GLU A 260 -10.04 15.00 -3.64
N PRO A 261 -10.68 14.02 -2.98
CA PRO A 261 -11.23 12.88 -3.68
C PRO A 261 -12.55 13.32 -4.29
N THR A 262 -12.69 12.97 -5.56
CA THR A 262 -13.94 12.88 -6.32
C THR A 262 -14.71 14.14 -6.75
N PRO A 263 -15.20 14.16 -8.00
CA PRO A 263 -14.78 13.28 -9.09
C PRO A 263 -13.38 13.67 -9.54
N VAL A 264 -12.49 12.70 -9.80
CA VAL A 264 -11.17 12.98 -10.39
C VAL A 264 -11.43 13.44 -11.83
N PRO A 265 -11.32 14.74 -12.16
CA PRO A 265 -11.91 15.27 -13.39
C PRO A 265 -11.08 14.94 -14.63
N ARG A 266 -9.83 14.49 -14.42
CA ARG A 266 -8.90 14.04 -15.47
C ARG A 266 -8.08 12.87 -14.94
N TYR A 267 -8.20 11.73 -15.60
CA TYR A 267 -7.39 10.56 -15.33
C TYR A 267 -6.99 9.89 -16.65
N ILE A 268 -5.94 9.06 -16.60
CA ILE A 268 -5.64 8.09 -17.64
C ILE A 268 -6.11 6.72 -17.18
N GLU A 269 -6.64 5.93 -18.11
CA GLU A 269 -6.95 4.53 -17.85
C GLU A 269 -5.81 3.66 -18.35
N ILE A 270 -5.46 2.65 -17.55
CA ILE A 270 -4.42 1.68 -17.86
C ILE A 270 -5.00 0.29 -17.64
N GLU A 271 -5.00 -0.50 -18.70
CA GLU A 271 -5.39 -1.90 -18.67
C GLU A 271 -4.50 -2.69 -17.69
N HIS A 272 -5.09 -3.58 -16.89
CA HIS A 272 -4.32 -4.41 -15.97
C HIS A 272 -4.08 -5.80 -16.55
N LEU A 273 -2.87 -6.02 -17.07
CA LEU A 273 -2.51 -7.25 -17.77
C LEU A 273 -1.98 -8.30 -16.80
N GLY A 274 -2.39 -9.57 -16.98
CA GLY A 274 -1.92 -10.70 -16.17
C GLY A 274 -0.39 -10.82 -16.14
N ALA A 275 0.16 -11.15 -14.96
CA ALA A 275 1.59 -11.24 -14.66
C ALA A 275 2.42 -9.95 -14.88
N GLN A 276 1.77 -8.84 -15.26
CA GLN A 276 2.41 -7.53 -15.37
C GLN A 276 2.20 -6.73 -14.09
N GLY A 277 3.23 -5.97 -13.72
CA GLY A 277 3.19 -4.99 -12.65
C GLY A 277 3.04 -3.57 -13.18
N LEU A 278 2.38 -2.73 -12.40
CA LEU A 278 2.38 -1.28 -12.53
C LEU A 278 3.12 -0.68 -11.34
N LEU A 279 4.19 0.04 -11.63
CA LEU A 279 4.88 0.91 -10.68
C LEU A 279 4.32 2.32 -10.82
N HIS A 280 3.96 2.94 -9.70
CA HIS A 280 3.54 4.34 -9.66
C HIS A 280 3.90 4.98 -8.31
N LEU A 281 3.79 6.30 -8.23
CA LEU A 281 3.99 7.05 -6.99
C LEU A 281 2.78 6.86 -6.07
N GLY A 282 3.01 6.56 -4.79
CA GLY A 282 1.92 6.23 -3.85
C GLY A 282 0.98 7.41 -3.58
N GLY A 283 1.53 8.64 -3.54
CA GLY A 283 0.75 9.86 -3.38
C GLY A 283 -0.12 10.26 -4.58
N GLN A 284 -0.06 9.50 -5.68
CA GLN A 284 -0.89 9.75 -6.87
C GLN A 284 -2.31 9.22 -6.64
N ILE A 285 -3.33 10.03 -6.97
CA ILE A 285 -4.72 9.55 -6.89
C ILE A 285 -4.96 8.49 -7.95
N HIS A 286 -5.51 7.37 -7.53
CA HIS A 286 -5.86 6.27 -8.42
C HIS A 286 -7.01 5.43 -7.87
N GLY A 287 -7.50 4.50 -8.66
CA GLY A 287 -8.48 3.51 -8.24
C GLY A 287 -8.66 2.42 -9.29
N ALA A 288 -9.59 1.51 -9.03
CA ALA A 288 -9.93 0.43 -9.94
C ALA A 288 -11.36 0.63 -10.45
N LEU A 289 -11.55 0.53 -11.77
CA LEU A 289 -12.88 0.46 -12.37
C LEU A 289 -13.54 -0.90 -12.08
N PRO A 290 -14.88 -1.00 -12.17
CA PRO A 290 -15.58 -2.26 -11.96
C PRO A 290 -15.16 -3.35 -12.96
N ILE A 291 -15.01 -4.59 -12.49
CA ILE A 291 -14.98 -5.77 -13.37
C ILE A 291 -16.41 -6.13 -13.83
N THR A 292 -16.54 -6.72 -15.01
CA THR A 292 -17.84 -7.17 -15.54
C THR A 292 -17.98 -8.69 -15.60
N SER A 293 -16.88 -9.43 -15.48
CA SER A 293 -16.89 -10.89 -15.37
C SER A 293 -15.61 -11.40 -14.72
N GLY A 294 -15.67 -12.63 -14.22
CA GLY A 294 -14.49 -13.36 -13.72
C GLY A 294 -14.03 -12.93 -12.33
N GLU A 295 -12.76 -13.20 -12.06
CA GLU A 295 -12.09 -12.85 -10.81
C GLU A 295 -10.78 -12.14 -11.12
N ARG A 296 -10.41 -11.17 -10.28
CA ARG A 296 -9.16 -10.45 -10.41
C ARG A 296 -8.44 -10.44 -9.07
N TRP A 297 -7.20 -10.92 -9.08
CA TRP A 297 -6.32 -10.94 -7.91
C TRP A 297 -5.13 -10.04 -8.16
N ASN A 298 -4.93 -9.04 -7.31
CA ASN A 298 -3.80 -8.12 -7.44
C ASN A 298 -2.90 -8.18 -6.21
N LEU A 299 -1.61 -8.43 -6.42
CA LEU A 299 -0.60 -8.21 -5.39
C LEU A 299 -0.22 -6.73 -5.36
N ILE A 300 -0.42 -6.10 -4.22
CA ILE A 300 -0.05 -4.71 -3.99
C ILE A 300 1.07 -4.68 -2.96
N ILE A 301 2.16 -3.99 -3.30
CA ILE A 301 3.30 -3.76 -2.41
C ILE A 301 3.50 -2.26 -2.29
N TRP A 302 3.19 -1.74 -1.12
CA TRP A 302 3.53 -0.39 -0.71
C TRP A 302 4.99 -0.36 -0.27
N LEU A 303 5.81 0.41 -0.97
CA LEU A 303 7.23 0.58 -0.67
C LEU A 303 7.45 1.96 -0.03
N ARG A 304 8.21 1.97 1.06
CA ARG A 304 8.37 3.14 1.92
C ARG A 304 9.82 3.40 2.26
N SER A 305 10.14 4.67 2.50
CA SER A 305 11.46 5.14 2.90
C SER A 305 11.41 5.85 4.24
N SER A 306 12.08 5.28 5.25
CA SER A 306 12.23 5.92 6.55
C SER A 306 13.01 7.23 6.48
N ALA A 307 13.94 7.37 5.52
CA ALA A 307 14.69 8.61 5.29
C ALA A 307 13.78 9.80 4.94
N ILE A 308 12.68 9.55 4.21
CA ILE A 308 11.67 10.56 3.88
C ILE A 308 10.69 10.72 5.04
N ARG A 309 10.13 9.60 5.51
CA ARG A 309 9.03 9.60 6.48
C ARG A 309 9.42 10.17 7.84
N ASN A 310 10.65 9.96 8.28
CA ASN A 310 11.15 10.53 9.54
C ASN A 310 11.19 12.07 9.53
N GLN A 311 11.20 12.71 8.36
CA GLN A 311 11.16 14.17 8.21
C GLN A 311 9.71 14.68 8.28
N LEU A 312 8.81 14.06 7.51
CA LEU A 312 7.42 14.47 7.40
C LEU A 312 6.51 13.25 7.18
N CYS A 313 5.51 13.10 8.04
CA CYS A 313 4.50 12.06 7.88
C CYS A 313 3.56 12.40 6.70
N PRO A 314 3.39 11.52 5.69
CA PRO A 314 2.54 11.80 4.54
C PRO A 314 1.05 11.85 4.89
N MET A 315 0.64 11.24 6.00
CA MET A 315 -0.76 11.17 6.43
C MET A 315 -1.24 12.46 7.12
N CYS A 316 -0.39 13.08 7.93
CA CYS A 316 -0.76 14.28 8.71
C CYS A 316 0.00 15.55 8.32
N ASN A 317 1.01 15.45 7.43
CA ASN A 317 1.90 16.53 7.00
C ASN A 317 2.57 17.27 8.17
N LYS A 318 3.01 16.52 9.17
CA LYS A 318 3.76 17.02 10.32
C LYS A 318 4.94 16.10 10.59
N LYS A 319 5.91 16.60 11.36
CA LYS A 319 6.95 15.74 11.94
C LYS A 319 6.27 14.58 12.69
N PRO A 320 6.63 13.32 12.42
CA PRO A 320 5.92 12.19 13.00
C PRO A 320 6.09 12.15 14.51
N GLN A 321 5.00 11.84 15.22
CA GLN A 321 5.05 11.40 16.60
C GLN A 321 5.12 9.88 16.58
N LEU A 322 6.30 9.33 16.85
CA LEU A 322 6.56 7.91 16.69
C LEU A 322 5.91 7.07 17.80
N VAL A 323 5.33 5.94 17.41
CA VAL A 323 4.72 4.94 18.28
C VAL A 323 5.12 3.55 17.80
N GLU A 324 5.06 2.58 18.71
CA GLU A 324 5.36 1.19 18.41
C GLU A 324 4.48 0.66 17.27
N ALA A 325 5.08 -0.16 16.42
CA ALA A 325 4.43 -0.84 15.32
C ALA A 325 5.03 -2.24 15.16
N GLU A 326 4.37 -3.08 14.37
CA GLU A 326 4.81 -4.44 14.07
C GLU A 326 5.52 -4.51 12.72
N GLY A 327 6.53 -5.38 12.60
CA GLY A 327 7.21 -5.69 11.35
C GLY A 327 7.85 -4.43 10.75
N PHE A 328 7.43 -4.08 9.54
CA PHE A 328 7.89 -2.89 8.81
C PHE A 328 7.11 -1.60 9.14
N GLY A 329 6.14 -1.66 10.06
CA GLY A 329 5.33 -0.54 10.54
C GLY A 329 4.73 0.31 9.41
N ASP A 330 4.71 1.63 9.62
CA ASP A 330 4.41 2.60 8.56
C ASP A 330 5.69 3.15 7.91
N GLY A 331 6.82 2.44 8.03
CA GLY A 331 8.09 2.85 7.44
C GLY A 331 8.78 4.01 8.13
N PHE A 332 8.49 4.26 9.41
CA PHE A 332 9.27 5.18 10.24
C PHE A 332 10.32 4.41 11.04
N THR A 333 11.42 5.07 11.43
CA THR A 333 12.46 4.51 12.30
C THR A 333 12.91 5.58 13.30
N GLU A 334 13.57 5.19 14.39
CA GLU A 334 14.28 6.17 15.21
C GLU A 334 15.45 6.74 14.41
N THR A 335 15.58 8.07 14.38
CA THR A 335 16.72 8.72 13.72
C THR A 335 17.96 8.52 14.57
N LEU A 336 18.84 7.59 14.17
CA LEU A 336 20.26 7.72 14.53
C LEU A 336 20.80 8.93 13.77
N GLN A 337 21.60 9.76 14.44
CA GLN A 337 22.23 10.96 13.89
C GLN A 337 23.23 10.57 12.78
N ASP A 338 22.77 10.17 11.61
CA ASP A 338 23.60 10.03 10.41
C ASP A 338 23.21 11.12 9.39
N PRO A 339 24.19 11.75 8.72
CA PRO A 339 23.96 12.95 7.92
C PRO A 339 23.08 12.64 6.70
N VAL A 340 21.98 13.39 6.58
CA VAL A 340 21.06 13.37 5.45
C VAL A 340 21.77 13.97 4.23
N PRO A 341 21.80 13.31 3.05
CA PRO A 341 22.21 13.97 1.81
C PRO A 341 21.23 15.11 1.50
N GLU A 342 21.74 16.31 1.25
CA GLU A 342 20.94 17.51 0.99
C GLU A 342 19.87 17.24 -0.09
N THR A 343 18.61 17.24 0.31
CA THR A 343 17.48 17.37 -0.61
C THR A 343 17.34 18.84 -0.97
N VAL A 344 17.47 19.16 -2.26
CA VAL A 344 17.28 20.52 -2.74
C VAL A 344 15.80 20.89 -2.59
N ASP A 345 15.52 21.88 -1.76
CA ASP A 345 14.19 22.43 -1.55
C ASP A 345 13.71 23.09 -2.85
N LEU A 346 12.70 22.51 -3.49
CA LEU A 346 12.07 23.03 -4.72
C LEU A 346 11.04 24.13 -4.43
N CYS A 347 10.88 24.60 -3.19
CA CYS A 347 9.96 25.69 -2.87
C CYS A 347 10.47 27.10 -3.23
N SER A 348 11.62 27.24 -3.91
CA SER A 348 12.16 28.54 -4.33
C SER A 348 12.10 28.81 -5.84
N LEU A 349 11.31 28.06 -6.61
CA LEU A 349 11.12 28.31 -8.04
C LEU A 349 9.64 28.22 -8.47
N TRP A 350 8.76 29.02 -7.86
CA TRP A 350 7.53 29.54 -8.50
C TRP A 350 7.17 30.89 -7.92
#